data_AF-A0A3Q8CJN0-F1
#
_entry.id   AF-A0A3Q8CJN0-F1
#
_cell.length_a   1.000
_cell.length_b   1.000
_cell.length_c   1.000
_cell.angle_alpha   90.00
_cell.angle_beta   90.00
_cell.angle_gamma   90.00
#
_symmetry.space_group_name_H-M   'P 1'
#
loop_
_entity.id
_entity.type
_entity.pdbx_description
1 polymer ?
#
loop_
_entity_poly.entity_id
_entity_poly.type
_entity_poly.pdbx_seq_one_letter_code
_entity_poly.pdbx_strand_id
1 'polypeptide(L)'
;MDDLIELWRTGLTPAFLGKPDIEINEFLLDFGATLGNQNTILKEVYWSYLHGEASYEYRPLIGAPFQFEFNTVQENVLLKRLDKQYLLTENQFQRYMGLIDLIFSEVYPLGSVVELDQEKLPGEIKELFKNKRPELLVLLHARRVPSKDDKNYIDYVASVWPFGLMEDVTPLLINNMLVKRVVSAGLTNDEEKQFVNQVLKRELVAKKQISIMYTNQDGRWSYEN
;
A
#
# COMPACT_ATOMS: atom_id res chain seq x y z
N MET A 1 0.29 -19.31 -1.84
CA MET A 1 1.39 -18.57 -1.20
C MET A 1 2.59 -18.59 -2.12
N ASP A 2 2.97 -19.77 -2.62
CA ASP A 2 4.06 -19.97 -3.58
C ASP A 2 3.96 -19.08 -4.83
N ASP A 3 2.78 -18.97 -5.45
CA ASP A 3 2.56 -18.09 -6.62
C ASP A 3 2.87 -16.61 -6.36
N LEU A 4 2.60 -16.10 -5.15
CA LEU A 4 2.88 -14.71 -4.80
C LEU A 4 4.36 -14.49 -4.53
N ILE A 5 5.04 -15.48 -3.96
CA ILE A 5 6.49 -15.46 -3.77
C ILE A 5 7.21 -15.50 -5.13
N GLU A 6 6.72 -16.30 -6.07
CA GLU A 6 7.21 -16.31 -7.45
C GLU A 6 6.99 -14.94 -8.12
N LEU A 7 5.79 -14.36 -8.00
CA LEU A 7 5.49 -13.02 -8.52
C LEU A 7 6.39 -11.95 -7.89
N TRP A 8 6.68 -12.05 -6.59
CA TRP A 8 7.60 -11.17 -5.89
C TRP A 8 9.03 -11.27 -6.45
N ARG A 9 9.55 -12.50 -6.56
CA ARG A 9 10.91 -12.75 -7.07
C ARG A 9 11.09 -12.31 -8.53
N THR A 10 10.04 -12.42 -9.34
CA THR A 10 10.07 -12.00 -10.75
C THR A 10 9.76 -10.51 -10.95
N GLY A 11 8.93 -9.92 -10.07
CA GLY A 11 8.55 -8.52 -10.12
C GLY A 11 9.62 -7.56 -9.59
N LEU A 12 10.35 -7.97 -8.54
CA LEU A 12 11.42 -7.17 -7.97
C LEU A 12 12.68 -7.21 -8.86
N THR A 13 12.82 -6.21 -9.71
CA THR A 13 13.94 -6.07 -10.65
C THR A 13 14.63 -4.71 -10.48
N PRO A 14 15.91 -4.57 -10.88
CA PRO A 14 16.57 -3.25 -10.89
C PRO A 14 15.77 -2.22 -11.72
N ALA A 15 15.22 -2.64 -12.86
CA ALA A 15 14.38 -1.81 -13.70
C ALA A 15 13.05 -1.40 -13.02
N PHE A 16 12.52 -2.23 -12.13
CA PHE A 16 11.36 -1.89 -11.30
C PHE A 16 11.73 -0.97 -10.15
N LEU A 17 12.91 -1.05 -9.54
CA LEU A 17 13.30 -0.09 -8.50
C LEU A 17 13.74 1.25 -9.06
N GLY A 18 14.17 1.29 -10.33
CA GLY A 18 14.65 2.52 -10.96
C GLY A 18 16.11 2.79 -10.62
N LYS A 19 16.56 4.02 -10.87
CA LYS A 19 17.97 4.40 -10.71
C LYS A 19 18.31 4.81 -9.27
N PRO A 20 19.56 4.62 -8.83
CA PRO A 20 20.67 3.94 -9.53
C PRO A 20 20.41 2.43 -9.70
N ASP A 21 21.08 1.76 -10.64
CA ASP A 21 20.93 0.30 -10.73
C ASP A 21 21.55 -0.34 -9.48
N ILE A 22 20.80 -1.27 -8.87
CA ILE A 22 21.20 -1.97 -7.65
C ILE A 22 21.07 -3.48 -7.83
N GLU A 23 21.87 -4.25 -7.09
CA GLU A 23 21.81 -5.71 -7.11
C GLU A 23 20.67 -6.23 -6.22
N ILE A 24 19.68 -6.90 -6.81
CA ILE A 24 18.63 -7.57 -6.04
C ILE A 24 19.20 -8.85 -5.44
N ASN A 25 19.60 -8.79 -4.17
CA ASN A 25 20.14 -9.94 -3.44
C ASN A 25 19.08 -10.65 -2.59
N GLU A 26 19.42 -11.82 -2.05
CA GLU A 26 18.50 -12.61 -1.21
C GLU A 26 18.08 -11.87 0.06
N PHE A 27 18.89 -10.95 0.60
CA PHE A 27 18.45 -10.12 1.73
C PHE A 27 17.22 -9.29 1.34
N LEU A 28 17.29 -8.56 0.23
CA LEU A 28 16.19 -7.69 -0.19
C LEU A 28 14.95 -8.50 -0.57
N LEU A 29 15.12 -9.69 -1.15
CA LEU A 29 14.02 -10.60 -1.47
C LEU A 29 13.34 -11.14 -0.21
N ASP A 30 14.11 -11.68 0.74
CA ASP A 30 13.57 -12.27 1.97
C ASP A 30 12.99 -11.22 2.91
N PHE A 31 13.62 -10.03 2.99
CA PHE A 31 13.14 -8.92 3.79
C PHE A 31 11.74 -8.49 3.35
N GLY A 32 11.54 -8.28 2.05
CA GLY A 32 10.27 -7.81 1.50
C GLY A 32 9.18 -8.87 1.56
N ALA A 33 9.50 -10.13 1.26
CA ALA A 33 8.55 -11.23 1.41
C ALA A 33 8.12 -11.43 2.88
N THR A 34 9.05 -11.30 3.83
CA THR A 34 8.70 -11.39 5.25
C THR A 34 7.83 -10.20 5.68
N LEU A 35 8.19 -8.98 5.27
CA LEU A 35 7.42 -7.77 5.59
C LEU A 35 6.02 -7.82 4.99
N GLY A 36 5.86 -8.32 3.76
CA GLY A 36 4.57 -8.47 3.10
C GLY A 36 3.61 -9.42 3.84
N ASN A 37 4.13 -10.43 4.53
CA ASN A 37 3.32 -11.29 5.39
C ASN A 37 2.90 -10.61 6.72
N GLN A 38 3.38 -9.40 6.98
CA GLN A 38 3.10 -8.62 8.19
C GLN A 38 2.52 -7.24 7.81
N ASN A 39 1.35 -7.25 7.15
CA ASN A 39 0.71 -6.05 6.59
C ASN A 39 0.56 -4.89 7.60
N THR A 40 0.26 -5.17 8.88
CA THR A 40 0.22 -4.14 9.92
C THR A 40 1.54 -3.37 10.02
N ILE A 41 2.66 -4.08 10.00
CA ILE A 41 4.00 -3.50 10.10
C ILE A 41 4.35 -2.77 8.82
N LEU A 42 4.02 -3.33 7.65
CA LEU A 42 4.18 -2.64 6.37
C LEU A 42 3.52 -1.25 6.40
N LYS A 43 2.28 -1.18 6.90
CA LYS A 43 1.54 0.08 7.08
C LYS A 43 2.22 1.01 8.09
N GLU A 44 2.68 0.51 9.23
CA GLU A 44 3.34 1.31 10.28
C GLU A 44 4.68 1.89 9.82
N VAL A 45 5.49 1.10 9.10
CA VAL A 45 6.76 1.55 8.52
C VAL A 45 6.52 2.70 7.56
N TYR A 46 5.61 2.52 6.60
CA TYR A 46 5.36 3.54 5.59
C TYR A 46 4.67 4.78 6.18
N TRP A 47 3.79 4.59 7.18
CA TRP A 47 3.22 5.68 7.95
C TRP A 47 4.30 6.52 8.66
N SER A 48 5.26 5.87 9.31
CA SER A 48 6.38 6.54 9.99
C SER A 48 7.23 7.35 9.00
N TYR A 49 7.52 6.76 7.82
CA TYR A 49 8.20 7.46 6.74
C TYR A 49 7.44 8.73 6.30
N LEU A 50 6.13 8.63 6.05
CA LEU A 50 5.30 9.78 5.65
C LEU A 50 5.23 10.89 6.71
N HIS A 51 5.44 10.57 7.98
CA HIS A 51 5.40 11.53 9.10
C HIS A 51 6.78 12.14 9.40
N GLY A 52 7.81 11.80 8.62
CA GLY A 52 9.16 12.35 8.81
C GLY A 52 9.84 11.85 10.08
N GLU A 53 9.45 10.68 10.59
CA GLU A 53 10.18 10.02 11.66
C GLU A 53 11.61 9.71 11.20
N ALA A 54 12.57 9.70 12.14
CA ALA A 54 13.97 9.39 11.79
C ALA A 54 14.21 7.87 11.61
N SER A 55 13.39 7.03 12.23
CA SER A 55 13.54 5.59 12.17
C SER A 55 12.25 4.87 12.57
N TYR A 56 12.15 3.60 12.20
CA TYR A 56 11.13 2.68 12.69
C TYR A 56 11.77 1.34 13.07
N GLU A 57 11.39 0.79 14.22
CA GLU A 57 11.82 -0.53 14.66
C GLU A 57 10.62 -1.36 15.11
N TYR A 58 10.47 -2.54 14.51
CA TYR A 58 9.55 -3.56 15.01
C TYR A 58 10.32 -4.76 15.56
N ARG A 59 10.02 -5.14 16.81
CA ARG A 59 10.62 -6.28 17.51
C ARG A 59 9.60 -7.42 17.61
N PRO A 60 9.71 -8.48 16.80
CA PRO A 60 8.84 -9.64 16.95
C PRO A 60 9.16 -10.37 18.26
N LEU A 61 8.19 -11.11 18.81
CA LEU A 61 8.40 -11.99 19.96
C LEU A 61 9.45 -13.07 19.69
N ILE A 62 9.51 -13.57 18.44
CA ILE A 62 10.47 -14.56 17.97
C ILE A 62 11.05 -14.08 16.64
N GLY A 63 12.39 -14.08 16.54
CA GLY A 63 13.12 -13.71 15.33
C GLY A 63 13.79 -12.34 15.43
N ALA A 64 14.36 -11.90 14.31
CA ALA A 64 15.10 -10.64 14.23
C ALA A 64 14.20 -9.43 14.00
N PRO A 65 14.52 -8.27 14.60
CA PRO A 65 13.76 -7.05 14.39
C PRO A 65 13.85 -6.55 12.95
N PHE A 66 12.79 -5.87 12.51
CA PHE A 66 12.83 -5.03 11.33
C PHE A 66 13.24 -3.62 11.76
N GLN A 67 14.24 -3.07 11.09
CA GLN A 67 14.76 -1.74 11.38
C GLN A 67 14.85 -0.94 10.09
N PHE A 68 14.39 0.30 10.16
CA PHE A 68 14.41 1.26 9.07
C PHE A 68 14.99 2.57 9.61
N GLU A 69 15.98 3.13 8.93
CA GLU A 69 16.49 4.46 9.22
C GLU A 69 16.19 5.35 8.02
N PHE A 70 15.47 6.45 8.25
CA PHE A 70 15.02 7.38 7.23
C PHE A 70 15.93 8.60 7.25
N ASN A 71 16.77 8.75 6.22
CA ASN A 71 17.70 9.87 6.11
C ASN A 71 17.19 10.89 5.10
N THR A 72 16.48 11.90 5.61
CA THR A 72 15.89 12.98 4.80
C THR A 72 16.94 13.90 4.18
N VAL A 73 18.14 14.01 4.76
CA VAL A 73 19.22 14.86 4.22
C VAL A 73 19.89 14.21 3.01
N GLN A 74 20.04 12.89 3.06
CA GLN A 74 20.69 12.11 1.98
C GLN A 74 19.68 11.41 1.05
N GLU A 75 18.38 11.65 1.25
CA GLU A 75 17.26 11.07 0.51
C GLU A 75 17.39 9.54 0.34
N ASN A 76 17.68 8.85 1.45
CA ASN A 76 17.85 7.41 1.45
C ASN A 76 17.25 6.75 2.69
N VAL A 77 17.00 5.44 2.56
CA VAL A 77 16.44 4.60 3.60
C VAL A 77 17.32 3.36 3.76
N LEU A 78 17.80 3.14 4.98
CA LEU A 78 18.60 1.98 5.34
C LEU A 78 17.72 0.91 5.98
N LEU A 79 17.62 -0.24 5.33
CA LEU A 79 16.95 -1.43 5.82
C LEU A 79 17.94 -2.25 6.63
N LYS A 80 17.58 -2.68 7.85
CA LYS A 80 18.42 -3.54 8.69
C LYS A 80 17.63 -4.71 9.24
N ARG A 81 18.24 -5.89 9.23
CA ARG A 81 17.74 -7.10 9.90
C ARG A 81 18.89 -8.06 10.14
N LEU A 82 19.01 -8.57 11.36
CA LEU A 82 20.19 -9.33 11.81
C LEU A 82 21.47 -8.49 11.64
N ASP A 83 22.51 -9.07 11.04
CA ASP A 83 23.78 -8.46 10.68
C ASP A 83 23.81 -7.90 9.25
N LYS A 84 22.66 -7.95 8.54
CA LYS A 84 22.53 -7.50 7.16
C LYS A 84 21.87 -6.13 7.09
N GLN A 85 22.33 -5.35 6.13
CA GLN A 85 21.79 -4.03 5.84
C GLN A 85 21.74 -3.78 4.33
N TYR A 86 20.80 -2.94 3.91
CA TYR A 86 20.64 -2.58 2.49
C TYR A 86 20.14 -1.15 2.36
N LEU A 87 20.85 -0.34 1.58
CA LEU A 87 20.54 1.07 1.36
C LEU A 87 19.73 1.25 0.08
N LEU A 88 18.61 1.95 0.17
CA LEU A 88 17.79 2.35 -0.97
C LEU A 88 17.73 3.87 -1.04
N THR A 89 17.66 4.45 -2.24
CA THR A 89 17.19 5.85 -2.35
C THR A 89 15.73 5.93 -1.92
N GLU A 90 15.24 7.12 -1.57
CA GLU A 90 13.82 7.29 -1.23
C GLU A 90 12.88 6.79 -2.32
N ASN A 91 13.18 7.08 -3.59
CA ASN A 91 12.37 6.60 -4.71
C ASN A 91 12.38 5.06 -4.80
N GLN A 92 13.53 4.42 -4.61
CA GLN A 92 13.62 2.96 -4.60
C GLN A 92 12.86 2.36 -3.42
N PHE A 93 12.97 2.96 -2.23
CA PHE A 93 12.24 2.54 -1.04
C PHE A 93 10.72 2.63 -1.26
N GLN A 94 10.24 3.75 -1.78
CA GLN A 94 8.84 3.95 -2.13
C GLN A 94 8.33 2.88 -3.12
N ARG A 95 9.07 2.64 -4.22
CA ARG A 95 8.70 1.60 -5.19
C ARG A 95 8.76 0.19 -4.59
N TYR A 96 9.76 -0.09 -3.76
CA TYR A 96 9.91 -1.35 -3.05
C TYR A 96 8.71 -1.63 -2.13
N MET A 97 8.32 -0.65 -1.29
CA MET A 97 7.15 -0.75 -0.43
C MET A 97 5.85 -0.91 -1.23
N GLY A 98 5.70 -0.16 -2.34
CA GLY A 98 4.54 -0.26 -3.21
C GLY A 98 4.41 -1.63 -3.90
N LEU A 99 5.53 -2.27 -4.24
CA LEU A 99 5.52 -3.63 -4.79
C LEU A 99 5.13 -4.68 -3.73
N ILE A 100 5.65 -4.53 -2.51
CA ILE A 100 5.29 -5.41 -1.39
C ILE A 100 3.78 -5.32 -1.14
N ASP A 101 3.23 -4.11 -1.06
CA ASP A 101 1.79 -3.91 -0.86
C ASP A 101 0.96 -4.47 -2.03
N LEU A 102 1.34 -4.19 -3.28
CA LEU A 102 0.67 -4.72 -4.46
C LEU A 102 0.55 -6.25 -4.43
N ILE A 103 1.62 -6.94 -4.06
CA ILE A 103 1.70 -8.40 -4.13
C ILE A 103 1.08 -9.06 -2.91
N PHE A 104 1.40 -8.58 -1.71
CA PHE A 104 1.09 -9.30 -0.47
C PHE A 104 -0.16 -8.78 0.25
N SER A 105 -0.55 -7.52 0.04
CA SER A 105 -1.76 -7.02 0.68
C SER A 105 -3.01 -7.65 0.07
N GLU A 106 -4.03 -7.75 0.92
CA GLU A 106 -5.35 -8.16 0.51
C GLU A 106 -5.92 -7.13 -0.48
N VAL A 107 -6.62 -7.64 -1.49
CA VAL A 107 -7.41 -6.82 -2.41
C VAL A 107 -8.86 -7.10 -2.07
N TYR A 108 -9.52 -6.13 -1.45
CA TYR A 108 -10.88 -6.32 -0.99
C TYR A 108 -11.84 -6.50 -2.17
N PRO A 109 -12.80 -7.43 -2.09
CA PRO A 109 -13.83 -7.61 -3.10
C PRO A 109 -14.68 -6.35 -3.27
N LEU A 110 -15.18 -6.13 -4.49
CA LEU A 110 -16.12 -5.04 -4.74
C LEU A 110 -17.42 -5.24 -3.94
N GLY A 111 -18.03 -4.14 -3.50
CA GLY A 111 -19.19 -4.17 -2.61
C GLY A 111 -18.84 -4.40 -1.13
N SER A 112 -17.56 -4.54 -0.77
CA SER A 112 -17.15 -4.58 0.64
C SER A 112 -17.46 -3.25 1.34
N VAL A 113 -17.92 -3.34 2.59
CA VAL A 113 -18.01 -2.22 3.52
C VAL A 113 -16.80 -2.28 4.45
N VAL A 114 -16.01 -1.21 4.46
CA VAL A 114 -14.80 -1.12 5.28
C VAL A 114 -14.87 0.08 6.23
N GLU A 115 -14.25 -0.06 7.40
CA GLU A 115 -14.02 1.04 8.32
C GLU A 115 -12.66 1.68 8.01
N LEU A 116 -12.65 3.02 7.91
CA LEU A 116 -11.43 3.78 7.73
C LEU A 116 -10.78 4.14 9.07
N ASP A 117 -9.45 4.12 9.07
CA ASP A 117 -8.62 4.52 10.19
C ASP A 117 -8.62 6.05 10.31
N GLN A 118 -9.39 6.56 11.29
CA GLN A 118 -9.54 7.98 11.52
C GLN A 118 -8.21 8.68 11.80
N GLU A 119 -7.25 8.03 12.44
CA GLU A 119 -5.96 8.66 12.73
C GLU A 119 -5.20 8.93 11.43
N LYS A 120 -5.34 8.02 10.46
CA LYS A 120 -4.62 8.04 9.19
C LYS A 120 -5.26 8.88 8.10
N LEU A 121 -6.48 9.36 8.33
CA LEU A 121 -7.17 10.18 7.35
C LEU A 121 -6.53 11.56 7.21
N PRO A 122 -6.41 12.08 5.96
CA PRO A 122 -6.11 13.48 5.74
C PRO A 122 -7.19 14.40 6.32
N GLY A 123 -6.80 15.62 6.66
CA GLY A 123 -7.66 16.61 7.33
C GLY A 123 -8.98 16.88 6.59
N GLU A 124 -8.95 16.99 5.26
CA GLU A 124 -10.13 17.24 4.43
C GLU A 124 -11.19 16.14 4.59
N ILE A 125 -10.77 14.87 4.57
CA ILE A 125 -11.68 13.74 4.79
C ILE A 125 -12.16 13.73 6.24
N LYS A 126 -11.27 13.99 7.22
CA LYS A 126 -11.68 14.10 8.63
C LYS A 126 -12.79 15.14 8.82
N GLU A 127 -12.71 16.28 8.15
CA GLU A 127 -13.74 17.34 8.21
C GLU A 127 -15.08 16.90 7.60
N LEU A 128 -15.08 16.11 6.49
CA LEU A 128 -16.32 15.56 5.92
C LEU A 128 -17.13 14.74 6.94
N PHE A 129 -16.45 14.14 7.91
CA PHE A 129 -17.05 13.27 8.91
C PHE A 129 -17.13 13.84 10.33
N LYS A 130 -16.57 15.03 10.56
CA LYS A 130 -16.50 15.66 11.87
C LYS A 130 -17.91 15.82 12.45
N ASN A 131 -18.09 15.30 13.67
CA ASN A 131 -19.34 15.32 14.44
C ASN A 131 -20.51 14.49 13.90
N LYS A 132 -20.33 13.64 12.87
CA LYS A 132 -21.48 12.95 12.25
C LYS A 132 -21.60 11.46 12.57
N ARG A 133 -20.49 10.73 12.82
CA ARG A 133 -20.53 9.27 13.10
C ARG A 133 -19.35 8.77 13.94
N PRO A 134 -19.54 7.78 14.82
CA PRO A 134 -18.45 7.14 15.56
C PRO A 134 -17.54 6.29 14.65
N GLU A 135 -18.08 5.72 13.57
CA GLU A 135 -17.34 4.89 12.61
C GLU A 135 -17.42 5.47 11.20
N LEU A 136 -16.29 5.46 10.48
CA LEU A 136 -16.20 5.95 9.10
C LEU A 136 -16.29 4.78 8.15
N LEU A 137 -17.53 4.44 7.80
CA LEU A 137 -17.85 3.32 6.93
C LEU A 137 -18.00 3.77 5.49
N VAL A 138 -17.34 3.05 4.59
CA VAL A 138 -17.39 3.29 3.14
C VAL A 138 -17.64 2.00 2.39
N LEU A 139 -18.39 2.10 1.30
CA LEU A 139 -18.67 1.02 0.35
C LEU A 139 -17.70 1.11 -0.83
N LEU A 140 -16.99 0.03 -1.13
CA LEU A 140 -16.02 -0.04 -2.23
C LEU A 140 -16.74 -0.35 -3.56
N HIS A 141 -16.61 0.55 -4.55
CA HIS A 141 -17.27 0.45 -5.86
C HIS A 141 -16.33 -0.01 -6.97
N ALA A 142 -15.08 0.44 -6.93
CA ALA A 142 -14.04 0.05 -7.87
C ALA A 142 -12.73 -0.20 -7.13
N ARG A 143 -11.82 -0.93 -7.78
CA ARG A 143 -10.50 -1.26 -7.24
C ARG A 143 -9.44 -1.19 -8.32
N ARG A 144 -8.20 -0.86 -7.92
CA ARG A 144 -7.02 -0.77 -8.80
C ARG A 144 -7.32 0.05 -10.08
N VAL A 145 -7.97 1.21 -9.90
CA VAL A 145 -8.37 2.07 -11.00
C VAL A 145 -7.14 2.80 -11.54
N PRO A 146 -6.87 2.80 -12.85
CA PRO A 146 -5.73 3.52 -13.41
C PRO A 146 -5.74 5.00 -13.02
N SER A 147 -4.56 5.56 -12.73
CA SER A 147 -4.37 7.01 -12.62
C SER A 147 -4.62 7.68 -13.97
N LYS A 148 -4.83 9.01 -13.98
CA LYS A 148 -5.07 9.78 -15.21
C LYS A 148 -3.97 9.63 -16.26
N ASP A 149 -2.72 9.43 -15.83
CA ASP A 149 -1.56 9.25 -16.69
C ASP A 149 -1.23 7.78 -16.98
N ASP A 150 -2.04 6.83 -16.47
CA ASP A 150 -1.89 5.37 -16.59
C ASP A 150 -0.50 4.86 -16.14
N LYS A 151 0.19 5.60 -15.25
CA LYS A 151 1.48 5.16 -14.71
C LYS A 151 1.36 4.39 -13.40
N ASN A 152 0.25 4.58 -12.70
CA ASN A 152 -0.01 4.01 -11.38
C ASN A 152 -1.51 3.74 -11.24
N TYR A 153 -1.96 3.29 -10.07
CA TYR A 153 -3.38 3.08 -9.81
C TYR A 153 -3.81 3.64 -8.46
N ILE A 154 -5.12 3.82 -8.30
CA ILE A 154 -5.80 4.11 -7.04
C ILE A 154 -6.33 2.79 -6.49
N ASP A 155 -6.07 2.45 -5.21
CA ASP A 155 -6.46 1.15 -4.68
C ASP A 155 -7.97 0.93 -4.73
N TYR A 156 -8.78 1.91 -4.32
CA TYR A 156 -10.24 1.86 -4.39
C TYR A 156 -10.90 3.20 -4.69
N VAL A 157 -12.05 3.11 -5.34
CA VAL A 157 -13.06 4.18 -5.38
C VAL A 157 -14.23 3.74 -4.50
N ALA A 158 -14.65 4.61 -3.60
CA ALA A 158 -15.62 4.31 -2.58
C ALA A 158 -16.63 5.44 -2.39
N SER A 159 -17.70 5.16 -1.66
CA SER A 159 -18.62 6.20 -1.20
C SER A 159 -19.00 5.95 0.25
N VAL A 160 -19.54 6.96 0.92
CA VAL A 160 -19.98 6.83 2.30
C VAL A 160 -21.14 5.83 2.39
N TRP A 161 -20.99 4.82 3.24
CA TRP A 161 -22.07 3.88 3.53
C TRP A 161 -23.07 4.52 4.51
N PRO A 162 -24.40 4.30 4.43
CA PRO A 162 -25.13 3.49 3.44
C PRO A 162 -25.58 4.28 2.20
N PHE A 163 -25.11 5.52 2.03
CA PHE A 163 -25.65 6.44 1.02
C PHE A 163 -25.34 6.02 -0.42
N GLY A 164 -24.22 5.34 -0.65
CA GLY A 164 -23.84 4.96 -2.02
C GLY A 164 -23.31 6.15 -2.82
N LEU A 165 -23.29 6.02 -4.15
CA LEU A 165 -22.93 7.11 -5.05
C LEU A 165 -24.13 8.07 -5.19
N MET A 166 -23.86 9.37 -5.15
CA MET A 166 -24.86 10.43 -5.31
C MET A 166 -24.37 11.44 -6.36
N GLU A 167 -25.29 12.07 -7.09
CA GLU A 167 -24.99 12.93 -8.25
C GLU A 167 -24.02 14.08 -7.91
N ASP A 168 -24.18 14.71 -6.74
CA ASP A 168 -23.37 15.85 -6.30
C ASP A 168 -22.30 15.48 -5.26
N VAL A 169 -21.95 14.20 -5.13
CA VAL A 169 -20.95 13.74 -4.15
C VAL A 169 -19.79 13.07 -4.86
N THR A 170 -18.62 13.73 -4.81
CA THR A 170 -17.37 13.17 -5.32
C THR A 170 -17.04 11.85 -4.59
N PRO A 171 -16.78 10.76 -5.33
CA PRO A 171 -16.34 9.50 -4.73
C PRO A 171 -15.03 9.65 -3.96
N LEU A 172 -14.88 8.86 -2.91
CA LEU A 172 -13.66 8.79 -2.12
C LEU A 172 -12.65 7.87 -2.80
N LEU A 173 -11.47 8.40 -3.10
CA LEU A 173 -10.29 7.62 -3.45
C LEU A 173 -9.65 7.12 -2.16
N ILE A 174 -9.45 5.81 -2.03
CA ILE A 174 -9.01 5.17 -0.80
C ILE A 174 -7.82 4.28 -1.11
N ASN A 175 -6.81 4.30 -0.23
CA ASN A 175 -5.68 3.38 -0.27
C ASN A 175 -5.84 2.24 0.76
N ASN A 176 -5.09 1.15 0.56
CA ASN A 176 -5.12 0.01 1.47
C ASN A 176 -4.68 0.36 2.91
N MET A 177 -3.82 1.38 3.11
CA MET A 177 -3.38 1.81 4.44
C MET A 177 -4.47 2.46 5.27
N LEU A 178 -5.43 3.14 4.64
CA LEU A 178 -6.55 3.77 5.33
C LEU A 178 -7.58 2.76 5.84
N VAL A 179 -7.59 1.53 5.31
CA VAL A 179 -8.53 0.52 5.78
C VAL A 179 -8.08 -0.02 7.13
N LYS A 180 -8.90 0.25 8.16
CA LYS A 180 -8.72 -0.26 9.53
C LYS A 180 -9.20 -1.70 9.65
N ARG A 181 -10.39 -1.99 9.13
CA ARG A 181 -10.95 -3.35 9.05
C ARG A 181 -12.05 -3.45 7.99
N VAL A 182 -12.30 -4.68 7.55
CA VAL A 182 -13.50 -5.02 6.78
C VAL A 182 -14.65 -5.25 7.76
N VAL A 183 -15.74 -4.52 7.58
CA VAL A 183 -16.98 -4.68 8.38
C VAL A 183 -17.89 -5.72 7.73
N SER A 184 -18.00 -5.68 6.41
CA SER A 184 -18.69 -6.69 5.61
C SER A 184 -17.94 -6.90 4.31
N ALA A 185 -17.53 -8.13 4.01
CA ALA A 185 -16.90 -8.44 2.73
C ALA A 185 -17.93 -8.44 1.61
N GLY A 186 -17.52 -8.01 0.42
CA GLY A 186 -18.26 -8.17 -0.82
C GLY A 186 -18.25 -9.63 -1.31
N LEU A 187 -18.93 -9.88 -2.42
CA LEU A 187 -19.01 -11.23 -3.00
C LEU A 187 -17.61 -11.77 -3.28
N THR A 188 -17.30 -12.91 -2.68
CA THR A 188 -16.02 -13.61 -2.90
C THR A 188 -16.31 -15.07 -3.25
N ASN A 189 -15.89 -15.48 -4.43
CA ASN A 189 -15.90 -16.87 -4.90
C ASN A 189 -14.51 -17.24 -5.45
N ASP A 190 -14.36 -18.43 -5.98
CA ASP A 190 -13.07 -18.89 -6.50
C ASP A 190 -12.64 -18.12 -7.76
N GLU A 191 -13.59 -17.72 -8.60
CA GLU A 191 -13.33 -16.87 -9.77
C GLU A 191 -12.74 -15.52 -9.37
N GLU A 192 -13.31 -14.86 -8.36
CA GLU A 192 -12.83 -13.59 -7.82
C GLU A 192 -11.40 -13.72 -7.25
N LYS A 193 -11.15 -14.78 -6.47
CA LYS A 193 -9.81 -15.06 -5.92
C LYS A 193 -8.79 -15.34 -7.02
N GLN A 194 -9.20 -16.09 -8.04
CA GLN A 194 -8.35 -16.43 -9.19
C GLN A 194 -8.02 -15.18 -9.99
N PHE A 195 -9.03 -14.36 -10.31
CA PHE A 195 -8.84 -13.09 -11.01
C PHE A 195 -7.85 -12.18 -10.27
N VAL A 196 -8.02 -11.98 -8.96
CA VAL A 196 -7.13 -11.13 -8.15
C VAL A 196 -5.68 -11.63 -8.20
N ASN A 197 -5.45 -12.91 -7.93
CA ASN A 197 -4.10 -13.44 -7.73
C ASN A 197 -3.38 -13.84 -9.02
N GLN A 198 -4.11 -14.27 -10.04
CA GLN A 198 -3.54 -14.79 -11.29
C GLN A 198 -3.62 -13.80 -12.44
N VAL A 199 -4.50 -12.80 -12.38
CA VAL A 199 -4.64 -11.79 -13.45
C VAL A 199 -4.25 -10.42 -12.92
N LEU A 200 -5.04 -9.84 -12.03
CA LEU A 200 -4.94 -8.43 -11.64
C LEU A 200 -3.55 -8.06 -11.10
N LYS A 201 -3.05 -8.78 -10.09
CA LYS A 201 -1.72 -8.50 -9.51
C LYS A 201 -0.59 -8.66 -10.53
N ARG A 202 -0.67 -9.70 -11.38
CA ARG A 202 0.35 -9.99 -12.39
C ARG A 202 0.42 -8.92 -13.48
N GLU A 203 -0.73 -8.44 -13.95
CA GLU A 203 -0.78 -7.35 -14.92
C GLU A 203 -0.18 -6.05 -14.38
N LEU A 204 -0.50 -5.69 -13.14
CA LEU A 204 0.04 -4.48 -12.50
C LEU A 204 1.57 -4.58 -12.30
N VAL A 205 2.07 -5.75 -11.89
CA VAL A 205 3.52 -6.00 -11.80
C VAL A 205 4.19 -5.92 -13.17
N ALA A 206 3.60 -6.52 -14.22
CA ALA A 206 4.14 -6.48 -15.57
C ALA A 206 4.20 -5.04 -16.13
N LYS A 207 3.19 -4.21 -15.82
CA LYS A 207 3.15 -2.79 -16.16
C LYS A 207 4.01 -1.91 -15.25
N LYS A 208 4.59 -2.47 -14.18
CA LYS A 208 5.36 -1.77 -13.14
C LYS A 208 4.55 -0.66 -12.46
N GLN A 209 3.24 -0.83 -12.38
CA GLN A 209 2.31 0.12 -11.76
C GLN A 209 2.18 -0.21 -10.27
N ILE A 210 2.27 0.80 -9.41
CA ILE A 210 2.01 0.69 -7.97
C ILE A 210 0.90 1.67 -7.56
N SER A 211 0.43 1.59 -6.32
CA SER A 211 -0.54 2.55 -5.82
C SER A 211 0.07 3.96 -5.85
N ILE A 212 -0.70 4.96 -6.30
CA ILE A 212 -0.28 6.38 -6.33
C ILE A 212 0.16 6.90 -4.96
N MET A 213 -0.29 6.23 -3.90
CA MET A 213 0.14 6.46 -2.53
C MET A 213 1.66 6.37 -2.37
N TYR A 214 2.31 5.48 -3.11
CA TYR A 214 3.76 5.27 -3.05
C TYR A 214 4.54 6.16 -4.01
N THR A 215 3.90 7.01 -4.81
CA THR A 215 4.59 7.84 -5.82
C THR A 215 4.43 9.33 -5.62
N ASN A 216 3.46 9.75 -4.80
CA ASN A 216 3.23 11.15 -4.50
C ASN A 216 4.11 11.59 -3.32
N GLN A 217 5.13 12.41 -3.60
CA GLN A 217 6.06 12.94 -2.59
C GLN A 217 5.39 13.86 -1.55
N ASP A 218 4.18 14.35 -1.81
CA ASP A 218 3.52 15.28 -0.89
C ASP A 218 2.65 14.61 0.18
N GLY A 219 2.35 13.31 0.09
CA GLY A 219 1.32 12.66 0.93
C GLY A 219 -0.07 13.34 0.85
N ARG A 220 -0.21 14.35 -0.02
CA ARG A 220 -1.42 15.12 -0.25
C ARG A 220 -2.27 14.32 -1.21
N TRP A 221 -3.35 13.84 -0.64
CA TRP A 221 -4.54 13.40 -1.33
C TRP A 221 -5.06 14.58 -2.15
N SER A 222 -4.58 14.78 -3.37
CA SER A 222 -5.27 15.70 -4.27
C SER A 222 -6.52 14.98 -4.74
N TYR A 223 -7.63 15.19 -4.01
CA TYR A 223 -8.99 15.05 -4.55
C TYR A 223 -9.26 16.10 -5.63
N GLU A 224 -8.34 17.05 -5.82
CA GLU A 224 -8.40 18.04 -6.87
C GLU A 224 -7.94 17.47 -8.21
N ASN A 225 -8.96 17.08 -8.98
CA ASN A 225 -9.04 17.11 -10.44
C ASN A 225 -7.85 16.52 -11.19
#